data_AF-A0A9W9GBZ7-F1
#
_entry.id   AF-A0A9W9GBZ7-F1
#
_cell.length_a   1.000
_cell.length_b   1.000
_cell.length_c   1.000
_cell.angle_alpha   90.00
_cell.angle_beta   90.00
_cell.angle_gamma   90.00
#
_symmetry.space_group_name_H-M   'P 1'
#
loop_
_entity.id
_entity.type
_entity.pdbx_description
1 polymer ?
#
loop_
_entity_poly.entity_id
_entity_poly.type
_entity_poly.pdbx_seq_one_letter_code
_entity_poly.pdbx_strand_id
1 'polypeptide(L)'
;MSEFEDTPEDIKRKQAIVDDAKNKWVEQTKVAISAKPHALEDYEREKEFMLEISSFNDWAPLGAPQFYDSYLGYISYRDAFFAPFAWQDHTKYEDFKKKYDWLNYYWKEGDLGDGKKKGSNFILISCDDVERYDETMKAKAAKS
;
A
#
# COMPACT_ATOMS: atom_id res chain seq x y z
N MET A 1 6.95 -30.61 24.19
CA MET A 1 7.54 -29.65 23.24
C MET A 1 7.69 -28.36 24.01
N SER A 2 8.91 -27.86 24.18
CA SER A 2 9.16 -26.65 24.98
C SER A 2 8.65 -25.45 24.21
N GLU A 3 7.60 -24.81 24.70
CA GLU A 3 7.26 -23.43 24.34
C GLU A 3 8.41 -22.57 24.86
N PHE A 4 9.40 -22.31 24.00
CA PHE A 4 10.38 -21.26 24.29
C PHE A 4 9.63 -19.94 24.13
N GLU A 5 9.16 -19.41 25.26
CA GLU A 5 8.69 -18.02 25.32
C GLU A 5 9.83 -17.10 24.85
N ASP A 6 9.49 -16.16 23.96
CA ASP A 6 10.45 -15.17 23.48
C ASP A 6 11.06 -14.40 24.66
N THR A 7 12.38 -14.21 24.64
CA THR A 7 13.01 -13.34 25.64
C THR A 7 12.59 -11.88 25.43
N PRO A 8 12.68 -11.01 26.45
CA PRO A 8 12.44 -9.57 26.28
C PRO A 8 13.27 -8.95 25.14
N GLU A 9 14.50 -9.42 24.95
CA GLU A 9 15.39 -9.02 23.85
C GLU A 9 14.86 -9.48 22.48
N ASP A 10 14.32 -10.68 22.38
CA ASP A 10 13.70 -11.19 21.15
C ASP A 10 12.44 -10.39 20.79
N ILE A 11 11.60 -10.08 21.79
CA ILE A 11 10.41 -9.23 21.61
C ILE A 11 10.83 -7.85 21.10
N LYS A 12 11.86 -7.24 21.71
CA LYS A 12 12.38 -5.93 21.30
C LYS A 12 12.93 -5.95 19.88
N ARG A 13 13.65 -7.01 19.50
CA ARG A 13 14.20 -7.17 18.14
C ARG A 13 13.09 -7.34 17.12
N LYS A 14 12.06 -8.15 17.41
CA LYS A 14 10.89 -8.34 16.54
C LYS A 14 10.12 -7.05 16.36
N GLN A 15 9.92 -6.27 17.42
CA GLN A 15 9.26 -4.96 17.33
C GLN A 15 10.05 -3.98 16.46
N ALA A 16 11.38 -3.92 16.60
CA ALA A 16 12.21 -3.05 15.76
C ALA A 16 12.12 -3.38 14.26
N ILE A 17 11.98 -4.67 13.91
CA ILE A 17 11.77 -5.10 12.52
C ILE A 17 10.41 -4.63 11.99
N VAL A 18 9.36 -4.72 12.81
CA VAL A 18 8.00 -4.26 12.46
C VAL A 18 7.99 -2.75 12.25
N ASP A 19 8.64 -2.00 13.14
CA ASP A 19 8.72 -0.54 13.07
C ASP A 19 9.50 -0.07 11.84
N ASP A 20 10.61 -0.74 11.51
CA ASP A 20 11.37 -0.50 10.28
C ASP A 20 10.53 -0.77 9.03
N ALA A 21 9.81 -1.89 9.00
CA ALA A 21 8.90 -2.23 7.90
C ALA A 21 7.77 -1.20 7.77
N LYS A 22 7.18 -0.74 8.87
CA LYS A 22 6.17 0.33 8.88
C LYS A 22 6.73 1.62 8.25
N ASN A 23 7.89 2.07 8.71
CA ASN A 23 8.50 3.30 8.24
C ASN A 23 8.83 3.23 6.74
N LYS A 24 9.43 2.12 6.29
CA LYS A 24 9.76 1.90 4.88
C LYS A 24 8.51 1.75 4.02
N TRP A 25 7.45 1.14 4.52
CA TRP A 25 6.18 1.08 3.82
C TRP A 25 5.62 2.49 3.59
N VAL A 26 5.59 3.34 4.62
CA VAL A 26 5.15 4.74 4.50
C VAL A 26 6.04 5.53 3.53
N GLU A 27 7.35 5.38 3.62
CA GLU A 27 8.32 6.05 2.74
C GLU A 27 8.09 5.67 1.28
N GLN A 28 8.05 4.37 0.96
CA GLN A 28 7.83 3.90 -0.41
C GLN A 28 6.45 4.30 -0.94
N THR A 29 5.43 4.33 -0.08
CA THR A 29 4.10 4.84 -0.46
C THR A 29 4.19 6.31 -0.90
N LYS A 30 4.90 7.16 -0.14
CA LYS A 30 5.06 8.59 -0.46
C LYS A 30 5.81 8.80 -1.77
N VAL A 31 6.91 8.06 -1.99
CA VAL A 31 7.68 8.15 -3.23
C VAL A 31 6.86 7.69 -4.43
N ALA A 32 6.15 6.56 -4.31
CA ALA A 32 5.29 6.07 -5.37
C ALA A 32 4.15 7.06 -5.69
N ILE A 33 3.51 7.66 -4.66
CA ILE A 33 2.46 8.67 -4.83
C ILE A 33 2.99 9.92 -5.55
N SER A 34 4.19 10.40 -5.20
CA SER A 34 4.76 11.59 -5.82
C SER A 34 5.23 11.34 -7.26
N ALA A 35 5.73 10.14 -7.56
CA ALA A 35 6.20 9.78 -8.90
C ALA A 35 5.06 9.42 -9.87
N LYS A 36 3.93 8.92 -9.36
CA LYS A 36 2.81 8.41 -10.16
C LYS A 36 2.25 9.41 -11.19
N PRO A 37 2.02 10.71 -10.89
CA PRO A 37 1.48 11.66 -11.86
C PRO A 37 2.39 11.85 -13.07
N HIS A 38 3.71 12.00 -12.85
CA HIS A 38 4.68 12.15 -13.92
C HIS A 38 4.77 10.88 -14.78
N ALA A 39 4.80 9.71 -14.14
CA ALA A 39 4.77 8.44 -14.85
C ALA A 39 3.51 8.29 -15.72
N LEU A 40 2.34 8.72 -15.21
CA LEU A 40 1.09 8.70 -15.98
C LEU A 40 1.12 9.65 -17.18
N GLU A 41 1.67 10.85 -17.03
CA GLU A 41 1.83 11.79 -18.15
C GLU A 41 2.74 11.22 -19.24
N ASP A 42 3.86 10.60 -18.84
CA ASP A 42 4.79 9.96 -19.76
C ASP A 42 4.13 8.77 -20.50
N TYR A 43 3.39 7.92 -19.78
CA TYR A 43 2.60 6.85 -20.38
C TYR A 43 1.57 7.37 -21.39
N GLU A 44 0.82 8.40 -21.03
CA GLU A 44 -0.21 8.98 -21.91
C GLU A 44 0.39 9.59 -23.18
N ARG A 45 1.62 10.11 -23.10
CA ARG A 45 2.37 10.61 -24.26
C ARG A 45 2.89 9.46 -25.14
N GLU A 46 3.38 8.38 -24.52
CA GLU A 46 4.02 7.29 -25.25
C GLU A 46 3.02 6.29 -25.84
N LYS A 47 1.85 6.12 -25.21
CA LYS A 47 0.87 5.08 -25.61
C LYS A 47 0.35 5.23 -27.04
N GLU A 48 0.37 6.44 -27.60
CA GLU A 48 -0.03 6.68 -28.99
C GLU A 48 0.98 6.10 -30.00
N PHE A 49 2.21 5.85 -29.56
CA PHE A 49 3.32 5.34 -30.37
C PHE A 49 3.65 3.87 -30.07
N MET A 50 3.05 3.30 -29.02
CA MET A 50 3.27 1.92 -28.59
C MET A 50 2.26 0.98 -29.27
N LEU A 51 2.74 0.11 -30.16
CA LEU A 51 1.90 -0.85 -30.88
C LEU A 51 1.40 -2.03 -30.02
N GLU A 52 2.02 -2.29 -28.86
CA GLU A 52 1.80 -3.53 -28.09
C GLU A 52 1.58 -3.34 -26.57
N ILE A 53 1.75 -2.12 -26.02
CA ILE A 53 1.59 -1.92 -24.57
C ILE A 53 0.17 -1.46 -24.26
N SER A 54 -0.63 -2.38 -23.71
CA SER A 54 -2.07 -2.20 -23.51
C SER A 54 -2.47 -1.42 -22.26
N SER A 55 -1.56 -1.29 -21.28
CA SER A 55 -1.86 -0.64 -20.00
C SER A 55 -0.65 0.03 -19.35
N PHE A 56 -0.91 0.97 -18.44
CA PHE A 56 0.12 1.59 -17.60
C PHE A 56 0.90 0.56 -16.78
N ASN A 57 0.26 -0.54 -16.38
CA ASN A 57 0.90 -1.58 -15.57
C ASN A 57 1.97 -2.35 -16.36
N ASP A 58 1.73 -2.55 -17.65
CA ASP A 58 2.68 -3.24 -18.54
C ASP A 58 3.82 -2.29 -18.94
N TRP A 59 3.54 -0.99 -19.05
CA TRP A 59 4.51 0.04 -19.38
C TRP A 59 5.44 0.40 -18.20
N ALA A 60 4.88 0.55 -17.00
CA ALA A 60 5.57 1.13 -15.84
C ALA A 60 6.93 0.48 -15.49
N PRO A 61 7.13 -0.86 -15.58
CA PRO A 61 8.43 -1.47 -15.34
C PRO A 61 9.55 -0.97 -16.26
N LEU A 62 9.20 -0.55 -17.49
CA LEU A 62 10.14 -0.12 -18.51
C LEU A 62 10.20 1.40 -18.63
N GLY A 63 9.04 2.07 -18.63
CA GLY A 63 8.94 3.51 -18.87
C GLY A 63 8.93 4.38 -17.61
N ALA A 64 8.67 3.80 -16.43
CA ALA A 64 8.74 4.50 -15.16
C ALA A 64 9.41 3.66 -14.05
N PRO A 65 10.67 3.23 -14.26
CA PRO A 65 11.34 2.29 -13.35
C PRO A 65 11.41 2.80 -11.91
N GLN A 66 11.62 4.10 -11.69
CA GLN A 66 11.63 4.66 -10.32
C GLN A 66 10.28 4.53 -9.61
N PHE A 67 9.17 4.78 -10.32
CA PHE A 67 7.83 4.57 -9.77
C PHE A 67 7.60 3.08 -9.49
N TYR A 68 7.98 2.21 -10.43
CA TYR A 68 7.78 0.78 -10.31
C TYR A 68 8.60 0.17 -9.16
N ASP A 69 9.87 0.58 -9.00
CA ASP A 69 10.73 0.16 -7.90
C ASP A 69 10.14 0.57 -6.54
N SER A 70 9.65 1.80 -6.43
CA SER A 70 8.97 2.25 -5.22
C SER A 70 7.66 1.50 -4.96
N TYR A 71 6.94 1.11 -6.02
CA TYR A 71 5.76 0.26 -5.86
C TYR A 71 6.11 -1.18 -5.41
N LEU A 72 7.20 -1.76 -5.92
CA LEU A 72 7.68 -3.07 -5.46
C LEU A 72 8.13 -3.00 -4.00
N GLY A 73 8.83 -1.92 -3.63
CA GLY A 73 9.18 -1.63 -2.24
C GLY A 73 7.94 -1.50 -1.36
N TYR A 74 6.92 -0.77 -1.82
CA TYR A 74 5.63 -0.65 -1.15
C TYR A 74 5.00 -2.03 -0.86
N ILE A 75 4.91 -2.92 -1.84
CA ILE A 75 4.37 -4.28 -1.64
C ILE A 75 5.22 -5.05 -0.62
N SER A 76 6.53 -5.05 -0.80
CA SER A 76 7.44 -5.83 0.05
C SER A 76 7.37 -5.39 1.52
N TYR A 77 7.35 -4.09 1.80
CA TYR A 77 7.31 -3.59 3.17
C TYR A 77 5.92 -3.67 3.80
N ARG A 78 4.84 -3.57 3.00
CA ARG A 78 3.49 -3.91 3.45
C ARG A 78 3.44 -5.36 3.94
N ASP A 79 3.93 -6.30 3.15
CA ASP A 79 3.88 -7.72 3.49
C ASP A 79 4.77 -8.04 4.69
N ALA A 80 5.95 -7.41 4.77
CA ALA A 80 6.84 -7.52 5.93
C ALA A 80 6.22 -6.93 7.21
N PHE A 81 5.42 -5.87 7.10
CA PHE A 81 4.68 -5.32 8.23
C PHE A 81 3.57 -6.27 8.69
N PHE A 82 2.81 -6.87 7.76
CA PHE A 82 1.72 -7.78 8.09
C PHE A 82 2.18 -9.12 8.69
N ALA A 83 3.33 -9.64 8.27
CA ALA A 83 3.78 -10.99 8.64
C ALA A 83 3.92 -11.21 10.16
N PRO A 84 4.50 -10.29 10.96
CA PRO A 84 4.55 -10.43 12.42
C PRO A 84 3.18 -10.40 13.11
N PHE A 85 2.26 -9.54 12.67
CA PHE A 85 0.92 -9.45 13.28
C PHE A 85 0.14 -10.76 13.10
N ALA A 86 0.31 -11.45 11.97
CA ALA A 86 -0.33 -12.72 11.71
C ALA A 86 0.03 -13.80 12.75
N TRP A 87 1.19 -13.68 13.42
CA TRP A 87 1.68 -14.66 14.40
C TRP A 87 1.60 -14.19 15.85
N GLN A 88 1.68 -12.88 16.12
CA GLN A 88 1.72 -12.34 17.48
C GLN A 88 0.34 -11.96 18.04
N ASP A 89 -0.54 -11.44 17.18
CA ASP A 89 -1.87 -10.98 17.59
C ASP A 89 -2.83 -11.08 16.41
N HIS A 90 -3.36 -12.29 16.20
CA HIS A 90 -4.23 -12.59 15.06
C HIS A 90 -5.47 -11.69 15.00
N THR A 91 -6.02 -11.29 16.16
CA THR A 91 -7.16 -10.37 16.23
C THR A 91 -6.80 -8.99 15.69
N LYS A 92 -5.66 -8.42 16.09
CA LYS A 92 -5.19 -7.13 15.54
C LYS A 92 -4.84 -7.24 14.06
N TYR A 93 -4.25 -8.36 13.64
CA TYR A 93 -3.98 -8.63 12.22
C TYR A 93 -5.27 -8.57 11.39
N GLU A 94 -6.31 -9.31 11.79
CA GLU A 94 -7.57 -9.36 11.06
C GLU A 94 -8.29 -8.00 11.06
N ASP A 95 -8.27 -7.25 12.18
CA ASP A 95 -8.85 -5.90 12.21
C ASP A 95 -8.11 -4.95 11.25
N PHE A 96 -6.78 -4.94 11.30
CA PHE A 96 -5.97 -4.08 10.43
C PHE A 96 -6.13 -4.46 8.95
N LYS A 97 -6.12 -5.76 8.65
CA LYS A 97 -6.35 -6.28 7.31
C LYS A 97 -7.73 -5.92 6.78
N LYS A 98 -8.79 -6.04 7.60
CA LYS A 98 -10.14 -5.63 7.22
C LYS A 98 -10.22 -4.15 6.88
N LYS A 99 -9.54 -3.29 7.65
CA LYS A 99 -9.44 -1.85 7.37
C LYS A 99 -8.70 -1.58 6.05
N TYR A 100 -7.57 -2.26 5.84
CA TYR A 100 -6.81 -2.18 4.59
C TYR A 100 -7.64 -2.64 3.38
N ASP A 101 -8.30 -3.80 3.46
CA ASP A 101 -9.13 -4.36 2.39
C ASP A 101 -10.31 -3.45 2.06
N TRP A 102 -10.94 -2.85 3.09
CA TRP A 102 -11.99 -1.86 2.88
C TRP A 102 -11.47 -0.60 2.18
N LEU A 103 -10.32 -0.07 2.60
CA LEU A 103 -9.70 1.09 1.96
C LEU A 103 -9.33 0.78 0.50
N ASN A 104 -8.82 -0.43 0.25
CA ASN A 104 -8.48 -0.92 -1.09
C ASN A 104 -9.73 -0.99 -1.97
N TYR A 105 -10.82 -1.56 -1.46
CA TYR A 105 -12.11 -1.57 -2.14
C TYR A 105 -12.62 -0.14 -2.39
N TYR A 106 -12.62 0.71 -1.37
CA TYR A 106 -13.11 2.08 -1.49
C TYR A 106 -12.29 2.92 -2.46
N TRP A 107 -10.98 2.74 -2.54
CA TRP A 107 -10.15 3.46 -3.50
C TRP A 107 -10.23 2.88 -4.91
N LYS A 108 -10.55 1.58 -5.08
CA LYS A 108 -10.94 1.02 -6.39
C LYS A 108 -12.25 1.60 -6.89
N GLU A 109 -13.25 1.70 -6.00
CA GLU A 109 -14.60 2.16 -6.32
C GLU A 109 -14.70 3.70 -6.38
N GLY A 110 -13.95 4.39 -5.53
CA GLY A 110 -13.96 5.86 -5.37
C GLY A 110 -13.20 6.62 -6.46
N ASP A 111 -12.35 5.94 -7.24
CA ASP A 111 -11.73 6.48 -8.47
C ASP A 111 -12.72 6.52 -9.66
N LEU A 112 -14.04 6.35 -9.39
CA LEU A 112 -15.14 6.59 -10.32
C LEU A 112 -15.66 8.05 -10.30
N GLY A 113 -14.99 8.98 -9.62
CA GLY A 113 -15.23 10.42 -9.76
C GLY A 113 -14.59 10.97 -11.05
N ASP A 114 -15.41 11.56 -11.94
CA ASP A 114 -15.06 12.22 -13.21
C ASP A 114 -13.80 11.68 -13.93
N GLY A 115 -13.88 10.44 -14.40
CA GLY A 115 -13.49 10.05 -15.76
C GLY A 115 -12.03 10.25 -16.23
N LYS A 116 -11.06 10.61 -15.38
CA LYS A 116 -9.69 10.94 -15.83
C LYS A 116 -8.53 10.14 -15.23
N LYS A 117 -8.75 9.17 -14.33
CA LYS A 117 -7.62 8.38 -13.75
C LYS A 117 -7.79 6.85 -13.79
N LYS A 118 -8.60 6.32 -14.71
CA LYS A 118 -8.77 4.87 -14.94
C LYS A 118 -7.53 4.15 -15.52
N GLY A 119 -6.36 4.77 -15.53
CA GLY A 119 -5.18 4.22 -16.21
C GLY A 119 -4.37 3.19 -15.41
N SER A 120 -4.37 3.26 -14.08
CA SER A 120 -3.42 2.51 -13.24
C SER A 120 -4.11 1.68 -12.16
N ASN A 121 -3.78 0.39 -12.03
CA ASN A 121 -4.28 -0.45 -10.92
C ASN A 121 -3.41 -0.33 -9.65
N PHE A 122 -2.40 0.54 -9.66
CA PHE A 122 -1.51 0.79 -8.54
C PHE A 122 -2.23 1.56 -7.43
N ILE A 123 -2.76 0.83 -6.44
CA ILE A 123 -3.36 1.37 -5.21
C ILE A 123 -2.29 1.46 -4.14
N LEU A 124 -2.13 2.66 -3.58
CA LEU A 124 -1.01 3.01 -2.71
C LEU A 124 -1.53 3.44 -1.33
N ILE A 125 -1.97 2.47 -0.53
CA ILE A 125 -2.48 2.72 0.84
C ILE A 125 -1.33 2.52 1.83
N SER A 126 -0.96 3.55 2.59
CA SER A 126 0.06 3.47 3.63
C SER A 126 -0.50 2.94 4.96
N CYS A 127 0.37 2.56 5.88
CA CYS A 127 -0.02 2.22 7.26
C CYS A 127 -0.78 3.37 7.94
N ASP A 128 -0.33 4.62 7.74
CA ASP A 128 -0.98 5.81 8.30
C ASP A 128 -2.41 5.99 7.80
N ASP A 129 -2.70 5.63 6.55
CA ASP A 129 -4.06 5.71 5.98
C ASP A 129 -4.99 4.69 6.65
N VAL A 130 -4.48 3.49 6.94
CA VAL A 130 -5.22 2.44 7.66
C VAL A 130 -5.48 2.87 9.10
N GLU A 131 -4.50 3.49 9.76
CA GLU A 131 -4.66 4.01 11.14
C GLU A 131 -5.67 5.16 11.21
N ARG A 132 -5.75 6.02 10.18
CA ARG A 132 -6.72 7.12 10.10
C ARG A 132 -8.12 6.69 9.66
N TYR A 133 -8.31 5.46 9.19
CA TYR A 133 -9.60 4.95 8.74
C TYR A 133 -10.72 5.12 9.78
N ASP A 134 -10.41 4.90 11.05
CA ASP A 134 -11.38 4.96 12.15
C ASP A 134 -11.99 6.37 12.32
N GLU A 135 -11.22 7.43 12.01
CA GLU A 135 -11.72 8.81 12.06
C GLU A 135 -12.74 9.07 10.95
N THR A 136 -12.50 8.53 9.77
CA THR A 136 -13.40 8.64 8.61
C THR A 136 -14.71 7.90 8.85
N MET A 137 -14.65 6.72 9.47
CA MET A 137 -15.85 5.93 9.80
C MET A 137 -16.68 6.58 10.90
N LYS A 138 -16.04 7.11 11.96
CA LYS A 138 -16.73 7.88 13.01
C LYS A 138 -17.43 9.11 12.44
N ALA A 139 -16.78 9.83 11.53
CA ALA A 139 -17.37 11.01 10.88
C ALA A 139 -18.60 10.67 10.00
N LYS A 140 -18.63 9.50 9.37
CA LYS A 140 -19.80 9.04 8.59
C LYS A 140 -20.95 8.57 9.48
N ALA A 141 -20.65 7.81 10.54
CA ALA A 141 -21.66 7.36 11.50
C ALA A 141 -22.32 8.54 12.24
N ALA A 142 -21.59 9.63 12.48
CA ALA A 142 -22.14 10.85 13.10
C ALA A 142 -23.04 11.69 12.17
N LYS A 143 -23.08 11.38 10.87
CA LYS A 143 -23.92 12.07 9.86
C LYS A 143 -25.12 11.22 9.41
N SER A 144 -25.27 10.00 9.93
CA SER A 144 -26.39 9.09 9.68
C SER A 144 -27.31 9.01 10.89
#